data_AF-A0AAE1F8X7-F1
#
_entry.id   AF-A0AAE1F8X7-F1
#
_cell.length_a   1.000
_cell.length_b   1.000
_cell.length_c   1.000
_cell.angle_alpha   90.00
_cell.angle_beta   90.00
_cell.angle_gamma   90.00
#
_symmetry.space_group_name_H-M   'P 1'
#
loop_
_entity.id
_entity.type
_entity.pdbx_description
1 polymer ?
#
loop_
_entity_poly.entity_id
_entity_poly.type
_entity_poly.pdbx_seq_one_letter_code
_entity_poly.pdbx_strand_id
1 'polypeptide(L)'
;MALVAWLNATVVRFFVTGPRSNNWNGIQENCEKHWWKEVLFFINFAMEDGSHLFKHLQCLGQTWYVSVDAQLYLIAPLLILPLFWYKAAGQAWLYLVTLASALIPAAIIYTRDLPPSSLQIDA
;
A
#
# COMPACT_ATOMS: atom_id res chain seq x y z
N MET A 1 -4.46 -8.28 12.51
CA MET A 1 -5.00 -7.45 11.42
C MET A 1 -6.45 -7.77 11.10
N ALA A 2 -6.83 -9.04 10.85
CA ALA A 2 -8.23 -9.41 10.58
C ALA A 2 -9.23 -8.94 11.65
N LEU A 3 -8.90 -9.12 12.93
CA LEU A 3 -9.75 -8.63 14.03
C LEU A 3 -9.95 -7.11 13.98
N VAL A 4 -8.89 -6.34 13.75
CA VAL A 4 -8.96 -4.86 13.73
C VAL A 4 -9.71 -4.38 12.49
N ALA A 5 -9.48 -4.99 11.32
CA ALA A 5 -10.21 -4.68 10.09
C ALA A 5 -11.71 -4.94 10.24
N TRP A 6 -12.07 -6.07 10.86
CA TRP A 6 -13.46 -6.42 11.12
C TRP A 6 -14.13 -5.50 12.15
N LEU A 7 -13.44 -5.17 13.24
CA LEU A 7 -13.91 -4.20 14.23
C LEU A 7 -14.12 -2.81 13.59
N ASN A 8 -13.22 -2.38 12.71
CA ASN A 8 -13.35 -1.10 12.01
C ASN A 8 -14.53 -1.10 11.02
N ALA A 9 -14.76 -2.22 10.34
CA ALA A 9 -15.90 -2.37 9.42
C ALA A 9 -17.26 -2.46 10.13
N THR A 10 -17.33 -2.90 11.39
CA THR A 10 -18.62 -3.24 12.04
C THR A 10 -18.92 -2.48 13.32
N VAL A 11 -17.93 -2.28 14.20
CA VAL A 11 -18.11 -1.77 15.57
C VAL A 11 -17.88 -0.27 15.66
N VAL A 12 -16.94 0.29 14.88
CA VAL A 12 -16.54 1.70 14.97
C VAL A 12 -17.69 2.68 14.68
N ARG A 13 -18.66 2.28 13.84
CA ARG A 13 -19.88 3.05 13.54
C ARG A 13 -20.71 3.45 14.76
N PHE A 14 -20.62 2.68 15.85
CA PHE A 14 -21.41 2.93 17.07
C PHE A 14 -20.74 3.91 18.02
N PHE A 15 -19.42 4.06 17.96
CA PHE A 15 -18.65 4.87 18.90
C PHE A 15 -18.22 6.23 18.31
N VAL A 16 -18.13 6.35 16.99
CA VAL A 16 -17.72 7.59 16.33
C VAL A 16 -18.93 8.48 16.08
N THR A 17 -19.21 9.36 17.05
CA THR A 17 -20.16 10.48 16.89
C THR A 17 -19.46 11.78 17.27
N GLY A 18 -19.54 12.81 16.43
CA GLY A 18 -18.88 14.09 16.69
C GLY A 18 -18.62 14.92 15.42
N PRO A 19 -18.03 16.12 15.54
CA PRO A 19 -17.86 17.07 14.43
C PRO A 19 -17.00 16.56 13.26
N ARG A 20 -16.16 15.55 13.52
CA ARG A 20 -15.32 14.88 12.51
C ARG A 20 -15.85 13.50 12.08
N SER A 21 -17.09 13.14 12.42
CA SER A 21 -17.67 11.84 12.06
C SER A 21 -17.74 11.61 10.55
N ASN A 22 -17.89 12.67 9.75
CA ASN A 22 -17.93 12.56 8.28
C ASN A 22 -16.66 11.93 7.68
N ASN A 23 -15.48 12.23 8.22
CA ASN A 23 -14.22 11.63 7.76
C ASN A 23 -14.19 10.12 8.05
N TRP A 24 -14.74 9.72 9.20
CA TRP A 24 -14.78 8.32 9.62
C TRP A 24 -15.80 7.50 8.83
N ASN A 25 -16.93 8.09 8.44
CA ASN A 25 -17.92 7.43 7.60
C ASN A 25 -17.32 6.99 6.25
N GLY A 26 -16.47 7.83 5.64
CA GLY A 26 -15.77 7.47 4.40
C GLY A 26 -14.76 6.34 4.57
N ILE A 27 -14.04 6.30 5.69
CA ILE A 27 -13.11 5.21 6.02
C ILE A 27 -13.87 3.91 6.26
N GLN A 28 -14.98 3.96 6.99
CA GLN A 28 -15.81 2.80 7.28
C GLN A 28 -16.40 2.20 5.99
N GLU A 29 -16.92 3.02 5.08
CA GLU A 29 -17.47 2.53 3.81
C GLU A 29 -16.39 1.82 2.96
N ASN A 30 -15.16 2.35 2.97
CA ASN A 30 -14.03 1.69 2.31
C ASN A 30 -13.68 0.37 3.02
N CYS A 31 -13.71 0.33 4.35
CA CYS A 31 -13.48 -0.88 5.13
C CYS A 31 -14.50 -1.99 4.87
N GLU A 32 -15.80 -1.67 4.86
CA GLU A 32 -16.86 -2.65 4.58
C GLU A 32 -16.66 -3.32 3.22
N LYS A 33 -16.16 -2.58 2.22
CA LYS A 33 -15.91 -3.08 0.87
C LYS A 33 -14.56 -3.81 0.70
N HIS A 34 -13.52 -3.40 1.43
CA HIS A 34 -12.13 -3.82 1.17
C HIS A 34 -11.42 -4.52 2.33
N TRP A 35 -12.10 -4.79 3.46
CA TRP A 35 -11.50 -5.48 4.60
C TRP A 35 -10.80 -6.80 4.22
N TRP A 36 -11.37 -7.53 3.26
CA TRP A 36 -10.84 -8.82 2.82
C TRP A 36 -9.49 -8.67 2.08
N LYS A 37 -9.28 -7.57 1.35
CA LYS A 37 -8.02 -7.29 0.64
C LYS A 37 -6.86 -7.14 1.63
N GLU A 38 -7.11 -6.44 2.75
CA GLU A 38 -6.14 -6.26 3.84
C GLU A 38 -5.85 -7.58 4.56
N VAL A 39 -6.88 -8.40 4.80
CA VAL A 39 -6.70 -9.70 5.45
C VAL A 39 -5.88 -10.67 4.60
N LEU A 40 -6.08 -10.64 3.28
CA LEU A 40 -5.34 -11.47 2.33
C LEU A 40 -4.03 -10.83 1.86
N PHE A 41 -3.65 -9.67 2.40
CA PHE A 41 -2.43 -8.94 2.01
C PHE A 41 -2.37 -8.55 0.52
N PHE A 42 -3.52 -8.36 -0.16
CA PHE A 42 -3.59 -8.04 -1.59
C PHE A 42 -3.70 -6.55 -1.91
N ILE A 43 -3.59 -5.68 -0.92
CA ILE A 43 -3.86 -4.23 -1.03
C ILE A 43 -2.96 -3.45 -2.02
N ASN A 44 -1.84 -4.05 -2.46
CA ASN A 44 -0.90 -3.43 -3.40
C ASN A 44 -1.13 -3.87 -4.85
N PHE A 45 -1.87 -4.96 -5.05
CA PHE A 45 -2.19 -5.40 -6.39
C PHE A 45 -3.36 -4.54 -6.86
N ALA A 46 -3.07 -3.66 -7.83
CA ALA A 46 -4.00 -2.74 -8.45
C ALA A 46 -5.09 -3.51 -9.22
N MET A 47 -6.01 -4.13 -8.49
CA MET A 47 -7.29 -4.59 -8.97
C MET A 47 -8.32 -3.55 -8.56
N GLU A 48 -8.32 -2.42 -9.26
CA GLU A 48 -9.45 -1.49 -9.20
C GLU A 48 -9.58 -0.72 -10.50
N ASP A 49 -10.74 -0.91 -11.12
CA ASP A 49 -11.12 -0.46 -12.44
C ASP A 49 -11.18 1.07 -12.53
N GLY A 50 -10.36 1.64 -13.41
CA GLY A 50 -10.72 2.74 -14.32
C GLY A 50 -11.15 4.10 -13.75
N SER A 51 -11.26 4.32 -12.44
CA SER A 51 -11.70 5.62 -11.91
C SER A 51 -11.14 5.87 -10.52
N HIS A 52 -10.58 7.07 -10.32
CA HIS A 52 -9.95 7.60 -9.11
C HIS A 52 -8.44 7.30 -8.93
N LEU A 53 -7.65 8.15 -9.57
CA LEU A 53 -6.19 8.33 -9.47
C LEU A 53 -5.61 8.41 -8.03
N PHE A 54 -6.41 8.44 -6.97
CA PHE A 54 -5.89 8.54 -5.60
C PHE A 54 -6.94 8.17 -4.54
N LYS A 55 -7.69 7.08 -4.73
CA LYS A 55 -8.48 6.53 -3.63
C LYS A 55 -7.79 5.27 -3.14
N HIS A 56 -6.84 5.44 -2.23
CA HIS A 56 -6.32 4.34 -1.41
C HIS A 56 -7.50 3.72 -0.66
N LEU A 57 -8.12 2.71 -1.27
CA LEU A 57 -9.26 1.97 -0.74
C LEU A 57 -8.81 0.98 0.35
N GLN A 58 -7.91 1.47 1.21
CA GLN A 58 -7.33 0.74 2.32
C GLN A 58 -8.22 0.95 3.55
N CYS A 59 -8.48 -0.14 4.26
CA CYS A 59 -9.26 -0.07 5.49
C CYS A 59 -8.41 0.46 6.66
N LEU A 60 -7.14 0.07 6.71
CA LEU A 60 -6.18 0.50 7.71
C LEU A 60 -4.88 0.91 7.01
N GLY A 61 -4.64 2.20 6.79
CA GLY A 61 -3.43 2.65 6.09
C GLY A 61 -2.13 2.13 6.72
N GLN A 62 -2.08 1.99 8.04
CA GLN A 62 -0.92 1.42 8.75
C GLN A 62 -0.65 -0.06 8.43
N THR A 63 -1.65 -0.86 8.01
CA THR A 63 -1.43 -2.27 7.63
C THR A 63 -0.79 -2.41 6.25
N TRP A 64 -0.57 -1.27 5.57
CA TRP A 64 0.12 -1.25 4.31
C TRP A 64 1.51 -1.87 4.37
N TYR A 65 2.31 -1.46 5.35
CA TYR A 65 3.67 -1.97 5.55
C TYR A 65 3.68 -3.50 5.75
N VAL A 66 2.77 -4.02 6.58
CA VAL A 66 2.76 -5.47 6.86
C VAL A 66 2.35 -6.28 5.63
N SER A 67 1.46 -5.74 4.80
CA SER A 67 1.10 -6.39 3.53
C SER A 67 2.26 -6.36 2.52
N VAL A 68 3.01 -5.25 2.46
CA VAL A 68 4.23 -5.16 1.65
C VAL A 68 5.25 -6.22 2.11
N ASP A 69 5.49 -6.34 3.41
CA ASP A 69 6.44 -7.30 3.95
C ASP A 69 6.07 -8.74 3.58
N ALA A 70 4.79 -9.11 3.70
CA ALA A 70 4.30 -10.43 3.29
C ALA A 70 4.55 -10.71 1.79
N GLN A 71 4.33 -9.72 0.93
CA GLN A 71 4.60 -9.82 -0.51
C GLN A 71 6.10 -9.93 -0.81
N LEU A 72 6.93 -9.18 -0.10
CA LEU A 72 8.38 -9.24 -0.24
C LEU A 72 8.93 -10.62 0.19
N TYR A 73 8.33 -11.27 1.18
CA TYR A 73 8.68 -12.66 1.52
C TYR A 73 8.42 -13.64 0.37
N LEU A 74 7.34 -13.44 -0.40
CA LEU A 74 7.05 -14.25 -1.59
C LEU A 74 8.03 -13.96 -2.74
N ILE A 75 8.50 -12.71 -2.86
CA ILE A 75 9.45 -12.27 -3.90
C ILE A 75 10.90 -12.62 -3.52
N ALA A 76 11.21 -12.77 -2.23
CA ALA A 76 12.57 -12.99 -1.73
C ALA A 76 13.33 -14.15 -2.44
N PRO A 77 12.73 -15.31 -2.73
CA PRO A 77 13.41 -16.37 -3.49
C PRO A 77 13.90 -15.89 -4.87
N LEU A 78 13.14 -15.05 -5.57
CA LEU A 78 13.53 -14.50 -6.87
C LEU A 78 14.74 -13.56 -6.77
N LEU A 79 14.94 -12.91 -5.62
CA LEU A 79 16.10 -12.06 -5.36
C LEU A 79 17.32 -12.89 -4.94
N ILE A 80 17.11 -13.92 -4.11
CA ILE A 80 18.20 -14.67 -3.46
C ILE A 80 18.69 -15.83 -4.34
N LEU A 81 17.83 -16.53 -5.08
CA LEU A 81 18.22 -17.69 -5.90
C LEU A 81 19.26 -17.36 -6.99
N PRO A 82 19.14 -16.24 -7.75
CA PRO A 82 20.16 -15.86 -8.72
C PRO A 82 21.52 -15.60 -8.06
N LEU A 83 21.53 -15.02 -6.86
CA LEU A 83 22.74 -14.79 -6.07
C LEU A 83 23.37 -16.09 -5.58
N PHE A 84 22.55 -17.08 -5.21
CA PHE A 84 23.03 -18.37 -4.75
C PHE A 84 23.73 -19.16 -5.87
N TRP A 85 23.17 -19.16 -7.09
CA TRP A 85 23.69 -19.99 -8.20
C TRP A 85 24.79 -19.28 -9.00
N TYR A 86 24.67 -17.97 -9.21
CA TYR A 86 25.57 -17.21 -10.06
C TYR A 86 25.96 -15.89 -9.38
N LYS A 87 26.96 -15.93 -8.48
CA LYS A 87 27.33 -14.77 -7.64
C LYS A 87 27.47 -13.44 -8.41
N ALA A 88 28.21 -13.42 -9.51
CA ALA A 88 28.43 -12.20 -10.30
C ALA A 88 27.13 -11.69 -10.97
N ALA A 89 26.36 -12.58 -11.58
CA ALA A 89 25.09 -12.23 -12.23
C ALA A 89 24.02 -11.84 -11.19
N GLY A 90 23.98 -12.51 -10.04
CA GLY A 90 23.10 -12.19 -8.92
C GLY A 90 23.43 -10.87 -8.25
N GLN A 91 24.71 -10.51 -8.12
CA GLN A 91 25.10 -9.16 -7.67
C GLN A 91 24.63 -8.08 -8.65
N ALA A 92 24.85 -8.28 -9.95
CA ALA A 92 24.36 -7.36 -10.99
C ALA A 92 22.83 -7.23 -10.94
N TRP A 93 22.11 -8.34 -10.75
CA TRP A 93 20.66 -8.38 -10.58
C TRP A 93 20.20 -7.56 -9.36
N LEU A 94 20.84 -7.73 -8.21
CA LEU A 94 20.50 -6.97 -7.01
C LEU A 94 20.72 -5.47 -7.20
N TYR A 95 21.86 -5.06 -7.77
CA TYR A 95 22.11 -3.65 -8.07
C TYR A 95 21.06 -3.08 -9.03
N LEU A 96 20.67 -3.83 -10.05
CA LEU A 96 19.63 -3.41 -11.00
C LEU A 96 18.28 -3.20 -10.29
N VAL A 97 17.85 -4.15 -9.46
CA VAL A 97 16.59 -4.06 -8.72
C VAL A 97 16.60 -2.88 -7.74
N THR A 98 17.70 -2.68 -7.01
CA THR A 98 17.85 -1.54 -6.08
C THR A 98 17.88 -0.20 -6.82
N LEU A 99 18.54 -0.13 -7.98
CA LEU A 99 18.54 1.09 -8.77
C LEU A 99 17.14 1.39 -9.33
N ALA A 100 16.46 0.37 -9.84
CA ALA A 100 15.09 0.50 -10.35
C ALA A 100 14.10 0.97 -9.28
N SER A 101 14.23 0.49 -8.03
CA SER A 101 13.33 0.89 -6.93
C SER A 101 13.45 2.37 -6.55
N ALA A 102 14.60 3.00 -6.80
CA ALA A 102 14.80 4.44 -6.61
C ALA A 102 14.46 5.26 -7.86
N LEU A 103 14.88 4.80 -9.04
CA LEU A 103 14.70 5.54 -10.29
C LEU A 103 13.24 5.60 -10.75
N ILE A 104 12.46 4.53 -10.56
CA ILE A 104 11.07 4.50 -11.02
C ILE A 104 10.23 5.55 -10.27
N PRO A 105 10.20 5.60 -8.93
CA PRO A 105 9.49 6.65 -8.20
C PRO A 105 10.02 8.05 -8.54
N ALA A 106 11.35 8.22 -8.65
CA ALA A 106 11.94 9.51 -9.00
C ALA A 106 11.50 10.00 -10.39
N ALA A 107 11.48 9.12 -11.39
CA ALA A 107 11.01 9.43 -12.73
C ALA A 107 9.51 9.75 -12.76
N ILE A 108 8.70 9.03 -11.99
CA ILE A 108 7.27 9.31 -11.86
C ILE A 108 7.05 10.69 -11.24
N ILE A 109 7.75 11.02 -10.16
CA ILE A 109 7.67 12.33 -9.49
C ILE A 109 8.05 13.45 -10.45
N TYR A 110 9.15 13.27 -11.19
CA TYR A 110 9.64 14.26 -12.15
C TYR A 110 8.71 14.47 -13.34
N THR A 111 8.14 13.39 -13.91
CA THR A 111 7.28 13.48 -15.09
C THR A 111 5.84 13.89 -14.78
N ARG A 112 5.40 13.72 -13.54
CA ARG A 112 4.04 14.04 -13.08
C ARG A 112 3.96 15.30 -12.22
N ASP A 113 5.07 16.01 -12.04
CA ASP A 113 5.18 17.22 -11.20
C ASP A 113 4.51 17.04 -9.84
N LEU A 114 4.75 15.90 -9.19
CA LEU A 114 4.10 15.55 -7.92
C LEU A 114 4.70 16.37 -6.78
N PRO A 115 3.87 16.88 -5.84
CA PRO A 115 4.37 17.61 -4.69
C PRO A 115 5.23 16.69 -3.79
N PRO A 116 6.29 17.22 -3.15
CA PRO A 116 7.23 16.42 -2.35
C PRO A 116 6.59 15.82 -1.08
N SER A 117 5.42 16.32 -0.69
CA SER A 117 4.61 15.76 0.40
C SER A 117 3.15 16.24 0.27
N SER A 118 2.22 15.54 0.91
CA SER A 118 0.82 15.95 1.04
C SER A 118 0.63 17.07 2.07
N LEU A 119 1.51 18.09 2.08
CA LEU A 119 1.28 19.29 2.86
C LEU A 119 0.04 19.97 2.26
N GLN A 120 -1.09 19.82 2.94
CA GLN A 120 -2.28 20.65 2.79
C GLN A 120 -1.90 22.08 3.18
N ILE A 121 -1.22 22.79 2.28
CA ILE A 121 -1.19 24.24 2.31
C ILE A 121 -2.48 24.66 1.63
N ASP A 122 -3.58 24.50 2.38
CA ASP A 122 -4.82 25.19 2.08
C ASP A 122 -4.54 26.68 2.32
N ALA A 123 -4.40 27.44 1.23
CA ALA A 123 -4.50 28.89 1.22
C ALA A 123 -5.95 29.30 0.94
#